data_AF-A0A962YUP6-F1
#
_entry.id   AF-A0A962YUP6-F1
#
_cell.length_a   1.000
_cell.length_b   1.000
_cell.length_c   1.000
_cell.angle_alpha   90.00
_cell.angle_beta   90.00
_cell.angle_gamma   90.00
#
_symmetry.space_group_name_H-M   'P 1'
#
loop_
_entity.id
_entity.type
_entity.pdbx_description
1 polymer ?
#
loop_
_entity_poly.entity_id
_entity_poly.type
_entity_poly.pdbx_seq_one_letter_code
_entity_poly.pdbx_strand_id
1 'polypeptide(L)'
;TGETVPKSGYNPGRFFGIDAQTLDPEWYMQHGFICGGDWESAAVQLKHIAGDCINLATDRQNVKDYLIGSVNRYLDMGVDALRIDTVKHVPRDNLLEYVNAWKAHKPGLFVFGENLVKGYGWGDLGGGDNGPSFIRPWWYTRLGHDPRDPNSGGDSGFPQLDFGLFSTFRDNLSRGSFDGVGRVLEMDWIYGNASELVTFLQNHDVGPDNDFRFRFKGEQWMAAAAYNLLWTVRGIPCLYYGEEIEFMKGAPQDVIGNDDTLDQTGRAYFGDHLTDERIGQTQSHSLYQHIKRLNQIRQAVPALQKGAMSHIHEWGSGMSFVRDHNNGESYAVVGLAIGGDQGISVGDIRNGVYRDVVTGNEINVGNGNISFHVHGNSAGIYVLNGPSKVGVDGMYLR
;
A
#
# COMPACT_ATOMS: atom_id res chain seq x y z
N THR A 1 -23.32 -27.09 19.62
CA THR A 1 -22.31 -28.00 20.20
C THR A 1 -22.45 -28.22 21.71
N GLY A 2 -23.36 -27.56 22.45
CA GLY A 2 -23.78 -27.99 23.80
C GLY A 2 -22.71 -27.99 24.91
N GLU A 3 -21.44 -27.75 24.58
CA GLU A 3 -20.37 -27.60 25.56
C GLU A 3 -20.42 -26.22 26.21
N THR A 4 -20.44 -26.20 27.53
CA THR A 4 -20.22 -24.98 28.32
C THR A 4 -18.72 -24.68 28.35
N VAL A 5 -18.33 -23.56 27.76
CA VAL A 5 -16.98 -22.99 27.84
C VAL A 5 -16.98 -21.80 28.80
N PRO A 6 -15.85 -21.50 29.47
CA PRO A 6 -14.57 -22.24 29.45
C PRO A 6 -14.64 -23.56 30.24
N LYS A 7 -13.86 -24.57 29.82
CA LYS A 7 -13.76 -25.88 30.52
C LYS A 7 -13.20 -25.69 31.93
N SER A 8 -13.52 -26.61 32.85
CA SER A 8 -12.89 -26.63 34.19
C SER A 8 -11.35 -26.66 34.07
N GLY A 9 -10.66 -25.80 34.81
CA GLY A 9 -9.21 -25.60 34.71
C GLY A 9 -8.76 -24.63 33.61
N TYR A 10 -9.69 -24.15 32.77
CA TYR A 10 -9.44 -23.14 31.75
C TYR A 10 -9.80 -21.78 32.35
N ASN A 11 -8.79 -20.94 32.61
CA ASN A 11 -9.02 -19.56 33.04
C ASN A 11 -9.35 -18.73 31.78
N PRO A 12 -10.59 -18.25 31.58
CA PRO A 12 -10.94 -17.44 30.41
C PRO A 12 -10.15 -16.12 30.35
N GLY A 13 -9.62 -15.65 31.48
CA GLY A 13 -8.68 -14.53 31.56
C GLY A 13 -7.22 -14.88 31.27
N ARG A 14 -6.88 -16.14 30.90
CA ARG A 14 -5.49 -16.52 30.58
C ARG A 14 -4.96 -15.86 29.32
N PHE A 15 -5.84 -15.47 28.38
CA PHE A 15 -5.46 -14.60 27.27
C PHE A 15 -5.26 -13.14 27.74
N PHE A 16 -6.10 -12.66 28.66
CA PHE A 16 -6.07 -11.28 29.18
C PHE A 16 -5.24 -11.09 30.46
N GLY A 17 -4.19 -11.91 30.66
CA GLY A 17 -3.45 -11.93 31.92
C GLY A 17 -2.12 -12.67 31.82
N ILE A 18 -1.37 -12.41 30.75
CA ILE A 18 -0.04 -13.00 30.57
C ILE A 18 0.93 -12.33 31.55
N ASP A 19 1.47 -13.11 32.48
CA ASP A 19 2.64 -12.68 33.25
C ASP A 19 3.89 -12.88 32.40
N ALA A 20 4.35 -11.79 31.79
CA ALA A 20 5.54 -11.78 30.93
C ALA A 20 6.80 -12.31 31.64
N GLN A 21 6.84 -12.30 32.98
CA GLN A 21 7.98 -12.83 33.75
C GLN A 21 8.02 -14.37 33.78
N THR A 22 6.93 -15.03 33.36
CA THR A 22 6.78 -16.50 33.39
C THR A 22 6.83 -17.14 32.01
N LEU A 23 7.08 -16.35 30.97
CA LEU A 23 7.15 -16.84 29.60
C LEU A 23 8.34 -17.75 29.38
N ASP A 24 8.15 -18.81 28.60
CA ASP A 24 9.23 -19.73 28.22
C ASP A 24 10.27 -18.99 27.36
N PRO A 25 11.52 -18.84 27.84
CA PRO A 25 12.57 -18.13 27.12
C PRO A 25 13.01 -18.82 25.82
N GLU A 26 12.65 -20.09 25.61
CA GLU A 26 12.90 -20.78 24.34
C GLU A 26 11.89 -20.39 23.25
N TRP A 27 10.78 -19.75 23.61
CA TRP A 27 9.72 -19.36 22.66
C TRP A 27 9.48 -17.86 22.59
N TYR A 28 9.74 -17.11 23.67
CA TYR A 28 9.33 -15.72 23.81
C TYR A 28 10.47 -14.82 24.24
N MET A 29 10.47 -13.59 23.73
CA MET A 29 11.40 -12.54 24.15
C MET A 29 11.21 -12.20 25.63
N GLN A 30 12.29 -11.80 26.31
CA GLN A 30 12.28 -11.57 27.77
C GLN A 30 12.56 -10.10 28.14
N HIS A 31 12.25 -9.17 27.23
CA HIS A 31 12.61 -7.75 27.36
C HIS A 31 11.45 -6.85 27.85
N GLY A 32 10.34 -7.46 28.28
CA GLY A 32 9.15 -6.74 28.74
C GLY A 32 8.38 -6.07 27.60
N PHE A 33 7.47 -5.17 27.96
CA PHE A 33 6.62 -4.44 27.01
C PHE A 33 7.25 -3.14 26.52
N ILE A 34 6.95 -2.78 25.27
CA ILE A 34 7.24 -1.46 24.70
C ILE A 34 6.64 -0.40 25.61
N CYS A 35 7.43 0.61 25.97
CA CYS A 35 6.97 1.73 26.77
C CYS A 35 7.66 3.04 26.39
N GLY A 36 6.98 4.16 26.59
CA GLY A 36 7.54 5.49 26.32
C GLY A 36 8.07 5.65 24.88
N GLY A 37 9.33 6.06 24.76
CA GLY A 37 10.00 6.33 23.48
C GLY A 37 10.43 5.08 22.68
N ASP A 38 10.07 3.88 23.13
CA ASP A 38 10.52 2.64 22.50
C ASP A 38 10.07 2.49 21.04
N TRP A 39 8.90 3.03 20.67
CA TRP A 39 8.23 2.86 19.36
C TRP A 39 9.06 3.28 18.13
N GLU A 40 10.12 4.07 18.32
CA GLU A 40 11.03 4.50 17.25
C GLU A 40 12.48 4.16 17.57
N SER A 41 12.71 3.03 18.24
CA SER A 41 14.03 2.54 18.62
C SER A 41 14.16 1.04 18.36
N ALA A 42 15.36 0.47 18.57
CA ALA A 42 15.58 -0.97 18.48
C ALA A 42 14.73 -1.80 19.46
N ALA A 43 14.17 -1.19 20.50
CA ALA A 43 13.31 -1.87 21.46
C ALA A 43 12.06 -2.50 20.79
N VAL A 44 11.54 -1.92 19.70
CA VAL A 44 10.36 -2.46 19.00
C VAL A 44 10.56 -3.86 18.45
N GLN A 45 11.81 -4.28 18.22
CA GLN A 45 12.17 -5.59 17.70
C GLN A 45 12.38 -6.65 18.80
N LEU A 46 12.50 -6.22 20.06
CA LEU A 46 12.87 -7.09 21.18
C LEU A 46 11.78 -7.18 22.25
N LYS A 47 10.93 -6.16 22.36
CA LYS A 47 9.88 -6.07 23.38
C LYS A 47 8.53 -6.54 22.86
N HIS A 48 7.62 -6.84 23.79
CA HIS A 48 6.22 -7.13 23.52
C HIS A 48 5.47 -5.86 23.12
N ILE A 49 4.60 -5.94 22.11
CA ILE A 49 4.00 -4.74 21.47
C ILE A 49 3.05 -4.02 22.42
N ALA A 50 2.02 -4.71 22.91
CA ALA A 50 1.04 -4.17 23.83
C ALA A 50 0.19 -5.28 24.45
N GLY A 51 -0.31 -5.08 25.67
CA GLY A 51 -1.33 -5.94 26.29
C GLY A 51 -0.94 -7.42 26.32
N ASP A 52 -1.64 -8.23 25.52
CA ASP A 52 -1.46 -9.67 25.35
C ASP A 52 -0.72 -10.05 24.05
N CYS A 53 -0.22 -9.07 23.29
CA CYS A 53 0.60 -9.29 22.10
C CYS A 53 2.06 -9.56 22.48
N ILE A 54 2.33 -10.82 22.83
CA ILE A 54 3.65 -11.31 23.25
C ILE A 54 4.54 -11.58 22.05
N ASN A 55 5.75 -11.03 22.11
CA ASN A 55 6.76 -11.16 21.07
C ASN A 55 7.47 -12.53 21.14
N LEU A 56 7.45 -13.26 20.03
CA LEU A 56 8.16 -14.53 19.88
C LEU A 56 9.68 -14.31 19.78
N ALA A 57 10.46 -15.23 20.34
CA ALA A 57 11.91 -15.27 20.18
C ALA A 57 12.27 -15.77 18.77
N THR A 58 12.01 -14.94 17.76
CA THR A 58 12.07 -15.31 16.34
C THR A 58 13.48 -15.73 15.88
N ASP A 59 14.54 -15.43 16.63
CA ASP A 59 15.89 -15.89 16.32
C ASP A 59 16.11 -17.38 16.66
N ARG A 60 15.26 -17.98 17.50
CA ARG A 60 15.38 -19.35 17.97
C ARG A 60 14.93 -20.38 16.93
N GLN A 61 15.70 -21.47 16.80
CA GLN A 61 15.46 -22.48 15.76
C GLN A 61 14.10 -23.17 15.89
N ASN A 62 13.66 -23.51 17.09
CA ASN A 62 12.33 -24.10 17.34
C ASN A 62 11.19 -23.16 16.89
N VAL A 63 11.33 -21.85 17.13
CA VAL A 63 10.36 -20.84 16.67
C VAL A 63 10.42 -20.72 15.15
N LYS A 64 11.63 -20.72 14.56
CA LYS A 64 11.82 -20.74 13.11
C LYS A 64 11.13 -21.91 12.46
N ASP A 65 11.42 -23.13 12.91
CA ASP A 65 10.84 -24.37 12.39
C ASP A 65 9.31 -24.36 12.49
N TYR A 66 8.77 -23.87 13.61
CA TYR A 66 7.32 -23.76 13.80
C TYR A 66 6.68 -22.78 12.83
N LEU A 67 7.17 -21.54 12.74
CA LEU A 67 6.61 -20.52 11.85
C LEU A 67 6.75 -20.92 10.37
N ILE A 68 7.93 -21.43 9.97
CA ILE A 68 8.16 -21.90 8.61
C ILE A 68 7.21 -23.05 8.29
N GLY A 69 7.17 -24.07 9.13
CA GLY A 69 6.31 -25.24 8.93
C GLY A 69 4.82 -24.91 8.92
N SER A 70 4.36 -23.99 9.78
CA SER A 70 2.96 -23.55 9.81
C SER A 70 2.56 -22.80 8.55
N VAL A 71 3.37 -21.86 8.08
CA VAL A 71 3.08 -21.11 6.86
C VAL A 71 3.16 -22.01 5.63
N ASN A 72 4.11 -22.96 5.57
CA ASN A 72 4.17 -23.96 4.49
C ASN A 72 2.85 -24.72 4.31
N ARG A 73 2.13 -25.04 5.40
CA ARG A 73 0.81 -25.68 5.29
C ARG A 73 -0.21 -24.81 4.55
N TYR A 74 -0.21 -23.50 4.79
CA TYR A 74 -1.08 -22.58 4.04
C TYR A 74 -0.66 -22.45 2.57
N LEU A 75 0.66 -22.46 2.31
CA LEU A 75 1.18 -22.48 0.94
C LEU A 75 0.78 -23.75 0.20
N ASP A 76 0.83 -24.91 0.87
CA ASP A 76 0.39 -26.20 0.35
C ASP A 76 -1.13 -26.24 0.08
N MET A 77 -1.91 -25.46 0.82
CA MET A 77 -3.35 -25.27 0.56
C MET A 77 -3.63 -24.37 -0.66
N GLY A 78 -2.62 -23.74 -1.25
CA GLY A 78 -2.74 -22.95 -2.47
C GLY A 78 -2.64 -21.44 -2.29
N VAL A 79 -2.26 -20.92 -1.12
CA VAL A 79 -2.05 -19.46 -0.92
C VAL A 79 -0.98 -18.94 -1.89
N ASP A 80 -1.30 -17.89 -2.65
CA ASP A 80 -0.44 -17.35 -3.73
C ASP A 80 0.46 -16.19 -3.32
N ALA A 81 0.14 -15.53 -2.21
CA ALA A 81 0.92 -14.43 -1.68
C ALA A 81 0.79 -14.34 -0.16
N LEU A 82 1.81 -13.78 0.48
CA LEU A 82 1.82 -13.50 1.92
C LEU A 82 2.00 -12.00 2.17
N ARG A 83 1.09 -11.41 2.94
CA ARG A 83 1.29 -10.12 3.60
C ARG A 83 1.82 -10.41 5.00
N ILE A 84 3.05 -10.01 5.27
CA ILE A 84 3.70 -10.21 6.57
C ILE A 84 3.36 -9.02 7.46
N ASP A 85 2.71 -9.31 8.57
CA ASP A 85 2.33 -8.34 9.59
C ASP A 85 3.55 -7.80 10.35
N THR A 86 3.46 -6.56 10.84
CA THR A 86 4.33 -5.99 11.88
C THR A 86 5.84 -6.12 11.62
N VAL A 87 6.27 -5.96 10.38
CA VAL A 87 7.67 -6.16 9.93
C VAL A 87 8.68 -5.36 10.75
N LYS A 88 8.33 -4.13 11.11
CA LYS A 88 9.14 -3.24 11.96
C LYS A 88 9.52 -3.88 13.31
N HIS A 89 8.72 -4.83 13.80
CA HIS A 89 8.89 -5.52 15.09
C HIS A 89 9.72 -6.80 15.01
N VAL A 90 10.27 -7.14 13.84
CA VAL A 90 11.19 -8.28 13.66
C VAL A 90 12.49 -7.77 13.04
N PRO A 91 13.67 -8.16 13.57
CA PRO A 91 14.95 -7.84 12.93
C PRO A 91 14.97 -8.31 11.47
N ARG A 92 15.39 -7.43 10.55
CA ARG A 92 15.34 -7.69 9.10
C ARG A 92 15.98 -9.02 8.70
N ASP A 93 17.20 -9.28 9.13
CA ASP A 93 17.95 -10.45 8.65
C ASP A 93 17.25 -11.74 9.08
N ASN A 94 16.72 -11.75 10.30
CA ASN A 94 15.90 -12.85 10.79
C ASN A 94 14.61 -13.00 9.95
N LEU A 95 13.93 -11.89 9.67
CA LEU A 95 12.72 -11.90 8.84
C LEU A 95 12.99 -12.45 7.43
N LEU A 96 14.11 -12.08 6.82
CA LEU A 96 14.51 -12.54 5.49
C LEU A 96 14.81 -14.05 5.45
N GLU A 97 15.25 -14.67 6.55
CA GLU A 97 15.36 -16.13 6.62
C GLU A 97 14.01 -16.82 6.39
N TYR A 98 12.94 -16.34 7.04
CA TYR A 98 11.59 -16.87 6.85
C TYR A 98 11.08 -16.65 5.43
N VAL A 99 11.20 -15.42 4.93
CA VAL A 99 10.74 -15.06 3.58
C VAL A 99 11.43 -15.93 2.52
N ASN A 100 12.74 -16.14 2.66
CA ASN A 100 13.50 -16.97 1.73
C ASN A 100 13.13 -18.45 1.85
N ALA A 101 12.88 -18.96 3.06
CA ALA A 101 12.41 -20.33 3.25
C ALA A 101 11.04 -20.57 2.58
N TRP A 102 10.10 -19.64 2.71
CA TRP A 102 8.78 -19.75 2.06
C TRP A 102 8.84 -19.64 0.55
N LYS A 103 9.67 -18.73 0.02
CA LYS A 103 9.92 -18.64 -1.43
C LYS A 103 10.62 -19.87 -2.00
N ALA A 104 11.50 -20.50 -1.23
CA ALA A 104 12.10 -21.77 -1.61
C ALA A 104 11.07 -22.91 -1.61
N HIS A 105 10.13 -22.91 -0.65
CA HIS A 105 9.03 -23.89 -0.57
C HIS A 105 8.02 -23.72 -1.72
N LYS A 106 7.65 -22.49 -2.08
CA LYS A 106 6.79 -22.16 -3.23
C LYS A 106 7.49 -21.16 -4.18
N PRO A 107 8.20 -21.65 -5.21
CA PRO A 107 8.80 -20.78 -6.23
C PRO A 107 7.75 -19.88 -6.89
N GLY A 108 8.06 -18.59 -7.00
CA GLY A 108 7.14 -17.57 -7.52
C GLY A 108 6.18 -16.97 -6.49
N LEU A 109 6.26 -17.38 -5.21
CA LEU A 109 5.50 -16.77 -4.13
C LEU A 109 5.82 -15.27 -4.00
N PHE A 110 4.78 -14.44 -4.04
CA PHE A 110 4.89 -13.02 -3.74
C PHE A 110 4.76 -12.81 -2.22
N VAL A 111 5.74 -12.13 -1.61
CA VAL A 111 5.75 -11.88 -0.17
C VAL A 111 6.04 -10.40 0.04
N PHE A 112 5.16 -9.69 0.74
CA PHE A 112 5.34 -8.27 1.04
C PHE A 112 5.05 -7.98 2.50
N GLY A 113 5.66 -6.92 3.02
CA GLY A 113 5.63 -6.57 4.43
C GLY A 113 4.78 -5.37 4.77
N GLU A 114 4.21 -5.36 5.97
CA GLU A 114 3.70 -4.15 6.59
C GLU A 114 4.74 -3.57 7.56
N ASN A 115 5.35 -2.46 7.15
CA ASN A 115 6.21 -1.65 8.01
C ASN A 115 5.54 -0.30 8.23
N LEU A 116 4.64 -0.24 9.22
CA LEU A 116 3.88 0.96 9.55
C LEU A 116 4.80 2.03 10.12
N VAL A 117 4.86 3.16 9.43
CA VAL A 117 5.60 4.36 9.82
C VAL A 117 4.73 5.60 9.73
N LYS A 118 5.04 6.61 10.56
CA LYS A 118 4.46 7.95 10.43
C LYS A 118 5.46 8.83 9.69
N GLY A 119 5.05 9.38 8.54
CA GLY A 119 5.91 10.17 7.67
C GLY A 119 6.40 9.38 6.46
N TYR A 120 7.44 9.87 5.79
CA TYR A 120 7.90 9.31 4.51
C TYR A 120 8.62 7.97 4.64
N GLY A 121 9.17 7.66 5.82
CA GLY A 121 9.80 6.37 6.08
C GLY A 121 11.25 6.27 5.57
N TRP A 122 12.00 7.38 5.52
CA TRP A 122 13.39 7.40 5.03
C TRP A 122 14.45 7.21 6.11
N GLY A 123 14.10 7.33 7.38
CA GLY A 123 15.00 7.15 8.52
C GLY A 123 16.17 8.14 8.54
N ASP A 124 17.39 7.60 8.61
CA ASP A 124 18.65 8.33 8.70
C ASP A 124 19.05 9.08 7.40
N LEU A 125 18.25 9.00 6.33
CA LEU A 125 18.51 9.63 5.03
C LEU A 125 18.10 11.12 4.95
N GLY A 126 17.75 11.77 6.07
CA GLY A 126 17.52 13.23 6.14
C GLY A 126 16.10 13.70 5.78
N GLY A 127 15.09 12.82 5.88
CA GLY A 127 13.75 13.02 5.32
C GLY A 127 12.65 13.65 6.20
N GLY A 128 12.91 14.03 7.45
CA GLY A 128 11.84 14.42 8.39
C GLY A 128 11.17 13.22 9.09
N ASP A 129 11.88 12.10 9.16
CA ASP A 129 11.45 10.90 9.87
C ASP A 129 11.72 10.97 11.38
N ASN A 130 10.89 10.27 12.14
CA ASN A 130 10.93 10.25 13.61
C ASN A 130 11.72 9.06 14.20
N GLY A 131 12.58 8.39 13.43
CA GLY A 131 13.31 7.20 13.90
C GLY A 131 14.29 6.62 12.87
N PRO A 132 15.07 5.60 13.25
CA PRO A 132 16.25 5.15 12.51
C PRO A 132 15.90 4.24 11.32
N SER A 133 16.78 4.20 10.31
CA SER A 133 16.55 3.46 9.07
C SER A 133 16.29 1.96 9.25
N PHE A 134 16.92 1.32 10.25
CA PHE A 134 16.82 -0.14 10.44
C PHE A 134 15.41 -0.64 10.83
N ILE A 135 14.46 0.28 11.05
CA ILE A 135 13.04 0.04 11.28
C ILE A 135 12.16 0.78 10.25
N ARG A 136 12.67 1.03 9.04
CA ARG A 136 11.95 1.72 7.97
C ARG A 136 11.69 0.81 6.77
N PRO A 137 10.62 1.07 5.98
CA PRO A 137 10.23 0.19 4.87
C PRO A 137 11.39 -0.14 3.92
N TRP A 138 12.15 0.87 3.49
CA TRP A 138 13.23 0.66 2.51
C TRP A 138 14.32 -0.29 3.00
N TRP A 139 14.62 -0.30 4.30
CA TRP A 139 15.65 -1.16 4.89
C TRP A 139 15.37 -2.64 4.67
N TYR A 140 14.09 -3.03 4.75
CA TYR A 140 13.66 -4.42 4.56
C TYR A 140 13.65 -4.85 3.08
N THR A 141 13.69 -3.89 2.15
CA THR A 141 13.83 -4.15 0.71
C THR A 141 15.30 -4.31 0.27
N ARG A 142 16.27 -4.12 1.17
CA ARG A 142 17.70 -4.11 0.87
C ARG A 142 18.44 -5.19 1.64
N LEU A 143 19.55 -5.67 1.07
CA LEU A 143 20.48 -6.62 1.70
C LEU A 143 21.70 -5.94 2.36
N GLY A 144 21.95 -4.66 2.06
CA GLY A 144 23.07 -3.90 2.62
C GLY A 144 22.92 -3.64 4.12
N HIS A 145 24.03 -3.41 4.82
CA HIS A 145 24.04 -3.18 6.28
C HIS A 145 24.35 -1.73 6.68
N ASP A 146 24.56 -0.82 5.73
CA ASP A 146 24.73 0.61 6.03
C ASP A 146 23.35 1.30 6.09
N PRO A 147 22.89 1.77 7.26
CA PRO A 147 21.59 2.43 7.40
C PRO A 147 21.52 3.82 6.73
N ARG A 148 22.62 4.31 6.16
CA ARG A 148 22.71 5.58 5.43
C ARG A 148 23.05 5.41 3.95
N ASP A 149 23.24 4.18 3.48
CA ASP A 149 23.50 3.89 2.08
C ASP A 149 22.59 2.75 1.57
N PRO A 150 21.45 3.10 0.93
CA PRO A 150 20.56 2.12 0.31
C PRO A 150 21.22 1.27 -0.79
N ASN A 151 22.35 1.72 -1.36
CA ASN A 151 23.10 0.99 -2.39
C ASN A 151 24.20 0.10 -1.81
N SER A 152 24.33 0.01 -0.47
CA SER A 152 25.29 -0.88 0.20
C SER A 152 24.99 -2.37 0.01
N GLY A 153 23.88 -2.73 -0.65
CA GLY A 153 23.56 -4.10 -1.05
C GLY A 153 22.43 -4.18 -2.09
N GLY A 154 22.14 -5.39 -2.54
CA GLY A 154 21.10 -5.68 -3.53
C GLY A 154 19.68 -5.61 -2.98
N ASP A 155 18.72 -5.91 -3.85
CA ASP A 155 17.31 -6.10 -3.50
C ASP A 155 17.11 -7.41 -2.71
N SER A 156 16.33 -7.34 -1.63
CA SER A 156 15.94 -8.53 -0.85
C SER A 156 14.80 -9.31 -1.50
N GLY A 157 14.10 -8.70 -2.48
CA GLY A 157 12.87 -9.20 -3.05
C GLY A 157 11.70 -9.20 -2.06
N PHE A 158 11.80 -8.49 -0.93
CA PHE A 158 10.76 -8.39 0.09
C PHE A 158 10.16 -6.97 0.11
N PRO A 159 9.30 -6.62 -0.88
CA PRO A 159 8.66 -5.31 -0.96
C PRO A 159 7.78 -5.03 0.25
N GLN A 160 7.39 -3.77 0.43
CA GLN A 160 6.59 -3.33 1.57
C GLN A 160 5.31 -2.62 1.09
N LEU A 161 4.35 -2.47 2.00
CA LEU A 161 3.29 -1.47 1.88
C LEU A 161 3.91 -0.07 1.77
N ASP A 162 3.42 0.73 0.83
CA ASP A 162 3.98 2.04 0.50
C ASP A 162 3.42 3.14 1.42
N PHE A 163 3.82 3.07 2.70
CA PHE A 163 3.50 4.11 3.67
C PHE A 163 4.09 5.48 3.30
N GLY A 164 5.19 5.48 2.52
CA GLY A 164 5.80 6.70 2.00
C GLY A 164 4.85 7.46 1.08
N LEU A 165 4.31 6.80 0.06
CA LEU A 165 3.31 7.40 -0.83
C LEU A 165 2.01 7.70 -0.08
N PHE A 166 1.51 6.77 0.75
CA PHE A 166 0.32 7.00 1.55
C PHE A 166 0.43 8.27 2.43
N SER A 167 1.62 8.57 2.96
CA SER A 167 1.84 9.76 3.80
C SER A 167 1.58 11.08 3.07
N THR A 168 1.67 11.10 1.73
CA THR A 168 1.39 12.30 0.93
C THR A 168 -0.09 12.56 0.77
N PHE A 169 -0.99 11.63 1.09
CA PHE A 169 -2.43 11.89 1.04
C PHE A 169 -2.90 12.75 2.20
N ARG A 170 -2.12 12.76 3.28
CA ARG A 170 -2.38 13.54 4.48
C ARG A 170 -2.48 15.02 4.16
N ASP A 171 -3.65 15.57 4.42
CA ASP A 171 -4.06 16.97 4.15
C ASP A 171 -4.05 17.42 2.68
N ASN A 172 -3.44 16.67 1.76
CA ASN A 172 -3.35 17.08 0.37
C ASN A 172 -4.61 16.76 -0.43
N LEU A 173 -5.20 15.58 -0.24
CA LEU A 173 -6.43 15.21 -0.95
C LEU A 173 -7.58 16.16 -0.64
N SER A 174 -7.74 16.53 0.63
CA SER A 174 -8.79 17.47 1.07
C SER A 174 -8.57 18.91 0.58
N ARG A 175 -7.34 19.26 0.19
CA ARG A 175 -6.99 20.53 -0.45
C ARG A 175 -7.04 20.48 -1.97
N GLY A 176 -7.34 19.31 -2.55
CA GLY A 176 -7.29 19.10 -3.99
C GLY A 176 -5.88 19.29 -4.54
N SER A 177 -4.89 18.67 -3.89
CA SER A 177 -3.48 18.80 -4.27
C SER A 177 -2.77 17.44 -4.32
N PHE A 178 -1.79 17.31 -5.22
CA PHE A 178 -0.83 16.22 -5.31
C PHE A 178 0.51 16.55 -4.61
N ASP A 179 0.66 17.72 -3.98
CA ASP A 179 1.95 18.18 -3.43
C ASP A 179 2.68 17.13 -2.59
N GLY A 180 3.97 16.94 -2.84
CA GLY A 180 4.83 16.00 -2.13
C GLY A 180 4.79 14.58 -2.69
N VAL A 181 3.85 14.23 -3.59
CA VAL A 181 3.84 12.93 -4.28
C VAL A 181 5.13 12.77 -5.09
N GLY A 182 5.47 13.75 -5.93
CA GLY A 182 6.67 13.76 -6.75
C GLY A 182 7.93 13.54 -5.93
N ARG A 183 8.06 14.22 -4.79
CA ARG A 183 9.21 14.07 -3.87
C ARG A 183 9.35 12.65 -3.33
N VAL A 184 8.25 11.97 -3.02
CA VAL A 184 8.28 10.57 -2.57
C VAL A 184 8.69 9.65 -3.70
N LEU A 185 8.16 9.87 -4.90
CA LEU A 185 8.47 9.06 -6.07
C LEU A 185 9.91 9.27 -6.56
N GLU A 186 10.47 10.47 -6.41
CA GLU A 186 11.89 10.75 -6.65
C GLU A 186 12.81 9.98 -5.70
N MET A 187 12.30 9.57 -4.53
CA MET A 187 13.02 8.75 -3.56
C MET A 187 12.88 7.24 -3.83
N ASP A 188 12.21 6.81 -4.90
CA ASP A 188 12.03 5.39 -5.24
C ASP A 188 13.36 4.62 -5.31
N TRP A 189 14.47 5.29 -5.60
CA TRP A 189 15.82 4.69 -5.65
C TRP A 189 16.28 4.07 -4.33
N ILE A 190 15.70 4.42 -3.18
CA ILE A 190 16.08 3.82 -1.88
C ILE A 190 15.57 2.39 -1.75
N TYR A 191 14.49 2.05 -2.44
CA TYR A 191 13.87 0.72 -2.39
C TYR A 191 14.59 -0.25 -3.33
N GLY A 192 14.65 -1.53 -2.95
CA GLY A 192 15.21 -2.59 -3.79
C GLY A 192 14.51 -2.66 -5.16
N ASN A 193 13.18 -2.61 -5.15
CA ASN A 193 12.36 -2.49 -6.36
C ASN A 193 11.04 -1.74 -6.05
N ALA A 194 10.96 -0.45 -6.38
CA ALA A 194 9.77 0.36 -6.13
C ALA A 194 8.53 -0.10 -6.92
N SER A 195 8.70 -0.86 -8.02
CA SER A 195 7.57 -1.35 -8.82
C SER A 195 6.79 -2.47 -8.13
N GLU A 196 7.32 -3.06 -7.07
CA GLU A 196 6.67 -4.12 -6.29
C GLU A 196 6.07 -3.62 -4.96
N LEU A 197 6.25 -2.33 -4.63
CA LEU A 197 5.61 -1.74 -3.45
C LEU A 197 4.09 -1.80 -3.58
N VAL A 198 3.41 -2.09 -2.46
CA VAL A 198 1.95 -2.20 -2.44
C VAL A 198 1.36 -0.86 -2.00
N THR A 199 0.72 -0.15 -2.93
CA THR A 199 0.19 1.20 -2.72
C THR A 199 -1.28 1.15 -2.30
N PHE A 200 -1.75 2.08 -1.47
CA PHE A 200 -3.11 2.05 -0.91
C PHE A 200 -3.57 3.45 -0.49
N LEU A 201 -4.87 3.69 -0.48
CA LEU A 201 -5.45 4.95 0.03
C LEU A 201 -5.68 4.89 1.54
N GLN A 202 -6.17 3.76 2.04
CA GLN A 202 -6.40 3.44 3.44
C GLN A 202 -6.36 1.92 3.60
N ASN A 203 -6.33 1.45 4.85
CA ASN A 203 -6.43 0.04 5.18
C ASN A 203 -7.18 -0.12 6.51
N HIS A 204 -7.12 -1.31 7.10
CA HIS A 204 -7.79 -1.64 8.36
C HIS A 204 -7.25 -0.95 9.63
N ASP A 205 -6.13 -0.21 9.55
CA ASP A 205 -5.49 0.47 10.69
C ASP A 205 -5.39 1.98 10.47
N VAL A 206 -5.16 2.39 9.21
CA VAL A 206 -4.89 3.77 8.85
C VAL A 206 -5.79 4.29 7.71
N GLY A 207 -6.29 5.50 7.85
CA GLY A 207 -6.87 6.32 6.78
C GLY A 207 -6.00 7.54 6.45
N PRO A 208 -6.23 8.19 5.30
CA PRO A 208 -5.33 9.22 4.77
C PRO A 208 -5.47 10.58 5.46
N ASP A 209 -6.48 10.76 6.33
CA ASP A 209 -6.63 11.99 7.10
C ASP A 209 -5.64 12.04 8.28
N ASN A 210 -5.32 13.23 8.77
CA ASN A 210 -4.32 13.48 9.83
C ASN A 210 -4.45 12.65 11.12
N ASP A 211 -5.66 12.18 11.44
CA ASP A 211 -5.91 11.36 12.64
C ASP A 211 -5.45 9.90 12.44
N PHE A 212 -5.31 9.45 11.19
CA PHE A 212 -5.05 8.07 10.75
C PHE A 212 -6.07 7.03 11.23
N ARG A 213 -6.77 7.24 12.34
CA ARG A 213 -7.65 6.24 12.97
C ARG A 213 -9.01 6.09 12.33
N PHE A 214 -9.33 6.84 11.28
CA PHE A 214 -10.66 6.88 10.69
C PHE A 214 -10.61 6.54 9.21
N ARG A 215 -11.64 5.85 8.71
CA ARG A 215 -11.87 5.71 7.28
C ARG A 215 -11.96 7.08 6.63
N PHE A 216 -11.51 7.17 5.38
CA PHE A 216 -11.47 8.41 4.63
C PHE A 216 -12.83 9.11 4.64
N LYS A 217 -12.86 10.38 5.06
CA LYS A 217 -14.10 11.17 5.17
C LYS A 217 -14.28 12.19 4.06
N GLY A 218 -13.29 12.34 3.19
CA GLY A 218 -13.31 13.32 2.09
C GLY A 218 -14.42 13.07 1.08
N GLU A 219 -14.66 14.05 0.22
CA GLU A 219 -15.67 13.91 -0.83
C GLU A 219 -15.28 12.82 -1.84
N GLN A 220 -16.27 12.23 -2.50
CA GLN A 220 -16.06 11.08 -3.38
C GLN A 220 -15.04 11.36 -4.50
N TRP A 221 -15.02 12.59 -5.02
CA TRP A 221 -14.07 12.99 -6.07
C TRP A 221 -12.62 12.98 -5.59
N MET A 222 -12.37 13.20 -4.30
CA MET A 222 -11.02 13.16 -3.71
C MET A 222 -10.49 11.73 -3.71
N ALA A 223 -11.35 10.76 -3.36
CA ALA A 223 -11.01 9.34 -3.45
C ALA A 223 -10.77 8.93 -4.90
N ALA A 224 -11.65 9.35 -5.83
CA ALA A 224 -11.50 9.07 -7.25
C ALA A 224 -10.17 9.58 -7.82
N ALA A 225 -9.76 10.80 -7.45
CA ALA A 225 -8.47 11.39 -7.84
C ALA A 225 -7.28 10.62 -7.24
N ALA A 226 -7.37 10.19 -5.98
CA ALA A 226 -6.35 9.35 -5.37
C ALA A 226 -6.23 7.99 -6.09
N TYR A 227 -7.35 7.37 -6.47
CA TYR A 227 -7.32 6.13 -7.24
C TYR A 227 -6.77 6.32 -8.66
N ASN A 228 -7.00 7.46 -9.30
CA ASN A 228 -6.36 7.78 -10.58
C ASN A 228 -4.84 7.73 -10.43
N LEU A 229 -4.29 8.32 -9.37
CA LEU A 229 -2.87 8.25 -9.06
C LEU A 229 -2.43 6.80 -8.79
N LEU A 230 -3.04 6.12 -7.82
CA LEU A 230 -2.65 4.77 -7.37
C LEU A 230 -2.68 3.73 -8.50
N TRP A 231 -3.60 3.84 -9.46
CA TRP A 231 -3.69 2.94 -10.61
C TRP A 231 -2.76 3.30 -11.77
N THR A 232 -2.14 4.48 -11.77
CA THR A 232 -1.28 4.93 -12.88
C THR A 232 0.18 5.07 -12.50
N VAL A 233 0.52 5.20 -11.21
CA VAL A 233 1.91 5.15 -10.71
C VAL A 233 2.44 3.70 -10.65
N ARG A 234 3.75 3.59 -10.38
CA ARG A 234 4.44 2.32 -10.11
C ARG A 234 3.92 1.63 -8.83
N GLY A 235 4.19 0.34 -8.68
CA GLY A 235 3.71 -0.45 -7.54
C GLY A 235 2.45 -1.24 -7.86
N ILE A 236 1.86 -1.84 -6.84
CA ILE A 236 0.68 -2.70 -6.92
C ILE A 236 -0.45 -2.03 -6.11
N PRO A 237 -1.48 -1.47 -6.75
CA PRO A 237 -2.59 -0.86 -6.03
C PRO A 237 -3.38 -1.91 -5.24
N CYS A 238 -3.60 -1.63 -3.96
CA CYS A 238 -4.40 -2.40 -3.03
C CYS A 238 -5.60 -1.56 -2.57
N LEU A 239 -6.79 -2.08 -2.82
CA LEU A 239 -8.06 -1.48 -2.41
C LEU A 239 -8.52 -2.12 -1.10
N TYR A 240 -8.83 -1.32 -0.08
CA TYR A 240 -9.47 -1.84 1.13
C TYR A 240 -10.97 -2.06 0.88
N TYR A 241 -11.54 -3.12 1.45
CA TYR A 241 -12.90 -3.52 1.10
C TYR A 241 -13.94 -2.42 1.43
N GLY A 242 -14.92 -2.27 0.53
CA GLY A 242 -16.01 -1.33 0.65
C GLY A 242 -15.64 0.11 0.28
N GLU A 243 -14.38 0.42 0.00
CA GLU A 243 -13.96 1.70 -0.58
C GLU A 243 -14.74 2.04 -1.87
N GLU A 244 -15.08 1.02 -2.66
CA GLU A 244 -15.83 1.13 -3.90
C GLU A 244 -17.25 1.68 -3.74
N ILE A 245 -17.77 1.72 -2.50
CA ILE A 245 -19.07 2.30 -2.15
C ILE A 245 -19.03 3.29 -0.97
N GLU A 246 -17.84 3.78 -0.60
CA GLU A 246 -17.65 4.63 0.60
C GLU A 246 -18.15 3.96 1.89
N PHE A 247 -18.02 2.63 2.00
CA PHE A 247 -18.46 1.86 3.16
C PHE A 247 -17.83 2.38 4.44
N MET A 248 -18.66 2.60 5.47
CA MET A 248 -18.22 3.10 6.78
C MET A 248 -17.39 4.39 6.69
N LYS A 249 -17.70 5.27 5.71
CA LYS A 249 -17.07 6.58 5.54
C LYS A 249 -17.00 7.35 6.87
N GLY A 250 -15.80 7.77 7.26
CA GLY A 250 -15.55 8.54 8.48
C GLY A 250 -15.69 7.77 9.79
N ALA A 251 -16.01 6.47 9.77
CA ALA A 251 -16.01 5.64 10.98
C ALA A 251 -14.57 5.36 11.44
N PRO A 252 -14.34 5.06 12.74
CA PRO A 252 -13.06 4.54 13.22
C PRO A 252 -12.62 3.31 12.41
N GLN A 253 -11.33 3.13 12.13
CA GLN A 253 -10.83 1.95 11.43
C GLN A 253 -10.98 0.68 12.29
N ASP A 254 -10.75 0.81 13.59
CA ASP A 254 -10.90 -0.25 14.58
C ASP A 254 -11.51 0.32 15.87
N VAL A 255 -11.83 -0.54 16.83
CA VAL A 255 -12.33 -0.17 18.15
C VAL A 255 -11.35 0.77 18.87
N ILE A 256 -11.86 1.89 19.40
CA ILE A 256 -11.07 2.91 20.10
C ILE A 256 -11.32 2.82 21.61
N GLY A 257 -12.58 2.63 21.99
CA GLY A 257 -13.04 2.53 23.36
C GLY A 257 -13.54 1.13 23.73
N ASN A 258 -13.62 0.89 25.04
CA ASN A 258 -14.05 -0.40 25.60
C ASN A 258 -15.49 -0.77 25.25
N ASP A 259 -16.30 0.23 24.90
CA ASP A 259 -17.73 0.10 24.59
C ASP A 259 -18.01 0.09 23.08
N ASP A 260 -16.97 0.27 22.24
CA ASP A 260 -17.11 0.23 20.79
C ASP A 260 -17.33 -1.20 20.31
N THR A 261 -18.20 -1.38 19.31
CA THR A 261 -18.42 -2.68 18.67
C THR A 261 -17.94 -2.66 17.22
N LEU A 262 -17.49 -3.81 16.70
CA LEU A 262 -16.90 -3.89 15.35
C LEU A 262 -17.84 -3.38 14.25
N ASP A 263 -19.15 -3.54 14.39
CA ASP A 263 -20.17 -3.03 13.44
C ASP A 263 -20.23 -1.50 13.35
N GLN A 264 -19.62 -0.78 14.29
CA GLN A 264 -19.50 0.67 14.31
C GLN A 264 -18.18 1.18 13.70
N THR A 265 -17.34 0.27 13.19
CA THR A 265 -15.99 0.57 12.70
C THR A 265 -15.85 0.24 11.21
N GLY A 266 -14.71 0.62 10.64
CA GLY A 266 -14.28 0.24 9.30
C GLY A 266 -14.00 -1.25 9.12
N ARG A 267 -14.10 -2.05 10.20
CA ARG A 267 -14.06 -3.52 10.21
C ARG A 267 -15.46 -4.16 10.26
N ALA A 268 -16.52 -3.36 10.12
CA ALA A 268 -17.89 -3.86 10.06
C ALA A 268 -18.09 -4.88 8.92
N TYR A 269 -19.01 -5.82 9.14
CA TYR A 269 -19.31 -6.88 8.19
C TYR A 269 -19.88 -6.33 6.87
N PHE A 270 -19.15 -6.54 5.77
CA PHE A 270 -19.53 -6.04 4.45
C PHE A 270 -20.49 -6.93 3.67
N GLY A 271 -20.64 -8.20 4.07
CA GLY A 271 -21.31 -9.22 3.25
C GLY A 271 -22.75 -8.90 2.89
N ASP A 272 -23.43 -8.08 3.69
CA ASP A 272 -24.78 -7.58 3.42
C ASP A 272 -24.86 -6.73 2.14
N HIS A 273 -23.76 -6.17 1.65
CA HIS A 273 -23.68 -5.44 0.38
C HIS A 273 -23.43 -6.36 -0.83
N LEU A 274 -23.20 -7.65 -0.58
CA LEU A 274 -22.85 -8.65 -1.59
C LEU A 274 -23.97 -9.67 -1.86
N THR A 275 -25.12 -9.55 -1.19
CA THR A 275 -26.27 -10.44 -1.45
C THR A 275 -26.87 -10.19 -2.84
N ASP A 276 -27.59 -11.17 -3.37
CA ASP A 276 -28.23 -11.08 -4.70
C ASP A 276 -29.17 -9.85 -4.81
N GLU A 277 -29.82 -9.46 -3.71
CA GLU A 277 -30.73 -8.31 -3.68
C GLU A 277 -30.00 -6.96 -3.70
N ARG A 278 -28.76 -6.90 -3.18
CA ARG A 278 -28.03 -5.65 -2.96
C ARG A 278 -26.84 -5.45 -3.89
N ILE A 279 -26.29 -6.52 -4.47
CA ILE A 279 -25.11 -6.44 -5.35
C ILE A 279 -25.31 -5.50 -6.53
N GLY A 280 -26.53 -5.39 -7.07
CA GLY A 280 -26.84 -4.43 -8.14
C GLY A 280 -26.66 -2.96 -7.73
N GLN A 281 -26.93 -2.62 -6.46
CA GLN A 281 -26.69 -1.27 -5.91
C GLN A 281 -25.21 -1.02 -5.67
N THR A 282 -24.49 -2.03 -5.14
CA THR A 282 -23.04 -1.97 -4.97
C THR A 282 -22.33 -1.75 -6.31
N GLN A 283 -22.73 -2.51 -7.33
CA GLN A 283 -22.15 -2.40 -8.67
C GLN A 283 -22.54 -1.10 -9.38
N SER A 284 -23.68 -0.48 -9.09
CA SER A 284 -24.08 0.78 -9.72
C SER A 284 -23.41 2.01 -9.12
N HIS A 285 -22.71 1.86 -7.98
CA HIS A 285 -22.02 2.97 -7.33
C HIS A 285 -20.94 3.58 -8.25
N SER A 286 -20.82 4.90 -8.22
CA SER A 286 -19.91 5.66 -9.10
C SER A 286 -18.44 5.33 -8.86
N LEU A 287 -18.01 5.14 -7.60
CA LEU A 287 -16.64 4.68 -7.32
C LEU A 287 -16.41 3.23 -7.76
N TYR A 288 -17.40 2.35 -7.66
CA TYR A 288 -17.29 0.98 -8.17
C TYR A 288 -17.02 0.99 -9.68
N GLN A 289 -17.81 1.76 -10.44
CA GLN A 289 -17.63 1.87 -11.89
C GLN A 289 -16.29 2.54 -12.25
N HIS A 290 -15.86 3.53 -11.46
CA HIS A 290 -14.56 4.18 -11.60
C HIS A 290 -13.39 3.20 -11.43
N ILE A 291 -13.35 2.46 -10.32
CA ILE A 291 -12.30 1.47 -10.03
C ILE A 291 -12.33 0.33 -11.05
N LYS A 292 -13.52 -0.12 -11.46
CA LYS A 292 -13.67 -1.10 -12.54
C LYS A 292 -13.01 -0.60 -13.83
N ARG A 293 -13.23 0.65 -14.21
CA ARG A 293 -12.61 1.24 -15.41
C ARG A 293 -11.10 1.40 -15.26
N LEU A 294 -10.62 1.83 -14.09
CA LEU A 294 -9.19 1.91 -13.80
C LEU A 294 -8.52 0.53 -13.92
N ASN A 295 -9.16 -0.55 -13.45
CA ASN A 295 -8.68 -1.92 -13.63
C ASN A 295 -8.59 -2.31 -15.11
N GLN A 296 -9.60 -1.99 -15.91
CA GLN A 296 -9.59 -2.25 -17.36
C GLN A 296 -8.45 -1.49 -18.06
N ILE A 297 -8.26 -0.20 -17.73
CA ILE A 297 -7.18 0.63 -18.26
C ILE A 297 -5.82 0.06 -17.89
N ARG A 298 -5.59 -0.23 -16.61
CA ARG A 298 -4.30 -0.75 -16.13
C ARG A 298 -4.00 -2.12 -16.75
N GLN A 299 -5.02 -2.98 -16.94
CA GLN A 299 -4.87 -4.25 -17.64
C GLN A 299 -4.48 -4.09 -19.12
N ALA A 300 -5.06 -3.10 -19.80
CA ALA A 300 -4.82 -2.86 -21.22
C ALA A 300 -3.48 -2.16 -21.52
N VAL A 301 -2.84 -1.53 -20.54
CA VAL A 301 -1.61 -0.74 -20.73
C VAL A 301 -0.46 -1.32 -19.90
N PRO A 302 0.42 -2.17 -20.48
CA PRO A 302 1.55 -2.78 -19.78
C PRO A 302 2.49 -1.79 -19.11
N ALA A 303 2.67 -0.59 -19.68
CA ALA A 303 3.44 0.50 -19.07
C ALA A 303 2.94 0.86 -17.67
N LEU A 304 1.62 0.85 -17.43
CA LEU A 304 1.07 1.16 -16.11
C LEU A 304 1.38 0.05 -15.09
N GLN A 305 1.49 -1.20 -15.55
CA GLN A 305 1.78 -2.35 -14.68
C GLN A 305 3.27 -2.48 -14.35
N LYS A 306 4.14 -2.31 -15.36
CA LYS A 306 5.55 -2.71 -15.29
C LYS A 306 6.54 -1.64 -15.75
N GLY A 307 6.06 -0.50 -16.24
CA GLY A 307 6.92 0.54 -16.79
C GLY A 307 7.67 1.28 -15.69
N ALA A 308 8.95 1.53 -15.93
CA ALA A 308 9.73 2.47 -15.12
C ALA A 308 9.13 3.87 -15.24
N MET A 309 9.24 4.66 -14.17
CA MET A 309 8.63 5.98 -14.10
C MET A 309 9.70 7.07 -14.26
N SER A 310 9.37 8.13 -14.99
CA SER A 310 10.26 9.27 -15.21
C SER A 310 9.45 10.54 -15.49
N HIS A 311 10.13 11.68 -15.69
CA HIS A 311 9.50 12.97 -16.00
C HIS A 311 8.41 13.36 -14.99
N ILE A 312 8.65 13.09 -13.71
CA ILE A 312 7.69 13.31 -12.63
C ILE A 312 7.62 14.81 -12.34
N HIS A 313 6.45 15.41 -12.51
CA HIS A 313 6.20 16.83 -12.23
C HIS A 313 4.85 16.98 -11.53
N GLU A 314 4.77 17.85 -10.53
CA GLU A 314 3.55 18.21 -9.81
C GLU A 314 3.48 19.73 -9.61
N TRP A 315 2.27 20.29 -9.53
CA TRP A 315 2.06 21.74 -9.36
C TRP A 315 0.77 22.05 -8.59
N GLY A 316 0.56 21.38 -7.45
CA GLY A 316 -0.67 21.49 -6.67
C GLY A 316 -1.77 20.61 -7.27
N SER A 317 -2.66 21.20 -8.06
CA SER A 317 -3.86 20.51 -8.58
C SER A 317 -3.62 19.62 -9.81
N GLY A 318 -2.38 19.55 -10.31
CA GLY A 318 -2.01 18.73 -11.45
C GLY A 318 -0.70 17.98 -11.24
N MET A 319 -0.57 16.85 -11.93
CA MET A 319 0.63 16.03 -11.95
C MET A 319 0.80 15.38 -13.32
N SER A 320 2.05 15.20 -13.76
CA SER A 320 2.38 14.42 -14.95
C SER A 320 3.60 13.55 -14.75
N PHE A 321 3.67 12.44 -15.51
CA PHE A 321 4.81 11.53 -15.54
C PHE A 321 4.76 10.62 -16.77
N VAL A 322 5.86 9.95 -17.04
CA VAL A 322 6.01 8.94 -18.09
C VAL A 322 6.15 7.56 -17.46
N ARG A 323 5.50 6.56 -18.08
CA ARG A 323 5.72 5.13 -17.81
C ARG A 323 6.31 4.47 -19.07
N ASP A 324 7.51 3.92 -18.97
CA ASP A 324 8.21 3.24 -20.07
C ASP A 324 8.50 1.77 -19.70
N HIS A 325 7.85 0.84 -20.39
CA HIS A 325 8.10 -0.59 -20.26
C HIS A 325 8.91 -1.12 -21.44
N ASN A 326 9.98 -1.86 -21.12
CA ASN A 326 10.86 -2.52 -22.08
C ASN A 326 11.34 -1.61 -23.23
N ASN A 327 11.76 -0.39 -22.87
CA ASN A 327 12.32 0.58 -23.83
C ASN A 327 11.34 0.91 -24.99
N GLY A 328 10.09 1.19 -24.64
CA GLY A 328 9.04 1.64 -25.55
C GLY A 328 8.16 0.55 -26.12
N GLU A 329 8.27 -0.70 -25.65
CA GLU A 329 7.29 -1.76 -25.98
C GLU A 329 5.89 -1.35 -25.54
N SER A 330 5.78 -0.72 -24.37
CA SER A 330 4.61 0.02 -23.94
C SER A 330 5.07 1.33 -23.30
N TYR A 331 4.57 2.45 -23.81
CA TYR A 331 4.99 3.79 -23.38
C TYR A 331 3.76 4.67 -23.17
N ALA A 332 3.61 5.25 -21.99
CA ALA A 332 2.47 6.08 -21.63
C ALA A 332 2.91 7.41 -21.02
N VAL A 333 2.30 8.50 -21.47
CA VAL A 333 2.34 9.82 -20.82
C VAL A 333 1.05 9.98 -20.02
N VAL A 334 1.18 10.20 -18.71
CA VAL A 334 0.05 10.34 -17.80
C VAL A 334 -0.02 11.79 -17.32
N GLY A 335 -1.22 12.35 -17.34
CA GLY A 335 -1.56 13.61 -16.70
C GLY A 335 -2.76 13.42 -15.78
N LEU A 336 -2.69 13.95 -14.57
CA LEU A 336 -3.72 13.84 -13.55
C LEU A 336 -4.20 15.23 -13.14
N ALA A 337 -5.50 15.34 -12.86
CA ALA A 337 -6.11 16.56 -12.37
C ALA A 337 -6.92 16.26 -11.09
N ILE A 338 -6.82 17.13 -10.10
CA ILE A 338 -7.56 17.03 -8.84
C ILE A 338 -8.19 18.38 -8.49
N GLY A 339 -9.45 18.37 -8.06
CA GLY A 339 -10.24 19.56 -7.71
C GLY A 339 -10.71 20.41 -8.91
N GLY A 340 -9.91 20.54 -9.97
CA GLY A 340 -10.26 21.33 -11.14
C GLY A 340 -9.45 20.94 -12.39
N ASP A 341 -9.90 21.43 -13.54
CA ASP A 341 -9.31 21.16 -14.85
C ASP A 341 -7.83 21.60 -14.93
N GLN A 342 -7.00 20.80 -15.60
CA GLN A 342 -5.56 21.05 -15.77
C GLN A 342 -5.14 20.99 -17.23
N GLY A 343 -4.28 21.93 -17.64
CA GLY A 343 -3.48 21.79 -18.85
C GLY A 343 -2.20 21.02 -18.54
N ILE A 344 -1.93 19.96 -19.31
CA ILE A 344 -0.74 19.11 -19.17
C ILE A 344 0.19 19.37 -20.33
N SER A 345 1.50 19.45 -20.07
CA SER A 345 2.53 19.50 -21.10
C SER A 345 3.75 18.68 -20.65
N VAL A 346 4.21 17.78 -21.51
CA VAL A 346 5.37 16.90 -21.22
C VAL A 346 6.30 16.92 -22.42
N GLY A 347 7.56 17.27 -22.18
CA GLY A 347 8.65 17.27 -23.17
C GLY A 347 9.55 16.04 -23.06
N ASP A 348 10.54 15.96 -23.93
CA ASP A 348 11.56 14.89 -23.98
C ASP A 348 10.98 13.47 -24.10
N ILE A 349 9.83 13.36 -24.77
CA ILE A 349 9.15 12.08 -25.02
C ILE A 349 9.41 11.54 -26.43
N ARG A 350 9.09 10.27 -26.64
CA ARG A 350 9.18 9.62 -27.95
C ARG A 350 8.19 10.23 -28.94
N ASN A 351 8.59 10.37 -30.20
CA ASN A 351 7.69 10.75 -31.28
C ASN A 351 6.77 9.59 -31.68
N GLY A 352 5.59 9.93 -32.20
CA GLY A 352 4.61 9.00 -32.75
C GLY A 352 3.18 9.37 -32.42
N VAL A 353 2.27 8.43 -32.67
CA VAL A 353 0.83 8.62 -32.46
C VAL A 353 0.46 8.18 -31.06
N TYR A 354 0.02 9.12 -30.23
CA TYR A 354 -0.47 8.86 -28.89
C TYR A 354 -1.99 8.80 -28.89
N ARG A 355 -2.55 7.76 -28.29
CA ARG A 355 -3.99 7.62 -28.07
C ARG A 355 -4.30 7.66 -26.59
N ASP A 356 -5.23 8.52 -26.20
CA ASP A 356 -5.72 8.58 -24.83
C ASP A 356 -6.69 7.43 -24.57
N VAL A 357 -6.35 6.55 -23.63
CA VAL A 357 -7.21 5.42 -23.27
C VAL A 357 -8.43 5.84 -22.44
N VAL A 358 -8.51 7.10 -21.99
CA VAL A 358 -9.69 7.65 -21.30
C VAL A 358 -10.72 8.20 -22.30
N THR A 359 -10.31 9.06 -23.23
CA THR A 359 -11.26 9.71 -24.17
C THR A 359 -11.28 9.08 -25.57
N GLY A 360 -10.20 8.40 -25.97
CA GLY A 360 -9.96 7.98 -27.35
C GLY A 360 -9.32 9.06 -28.23
N ASN A 361 -9.03 10.24 -27.68
CA ASN A 361 -8.39 11.32 -28.43
C ASN A 361 -7.00 10.91 -28.93
N GLU A 362 -6.61 11.44 -30.09
CA GLU A 362 -5.34 11.11 -30.75
C GLU A 362 -4.48 12.38 -30.91
N ILE A 363 -3.19 12.27 -30.59
CA ILE A 363 -2.21 13.33 -30.80
C ILE A 363 -0.99 12.75 -31.51
N ASN A 364 -0.60 13.36 -32.63
CA ASN A 364 0.64 13.02 -33.32
C ASN A 364 1.79 13.91 -32.83
N VAL A 365 2.79 13.30 -32.18
CA VAL A 365 3.96 13.98 -31.61
C VAL A 365 5.14 13.86 -32.58
N GLY A 366 5.61 15.00 -33.10
CA GLY A 366 6.75 15.07 -34.02
C GLY A 366 7.99 15.78 -33.49
N ASN A 367 7.87 16.49 -32.36
CA ASN A 367 8.91 17.34 -31.77
C ASN A 367 9.28 16.95 -30.33
N GLY A 368 8.91 15.74 -29.91
CA GLY A 368 9.16 15.25 -28.55
C GLY A 368 8.36 15.96 -27.47
N ASN A 369 7.25 16.61 -27.81
CA ASN A 369 6.38 17.31 -26.86
C ASN A 369 4.91 16.96 -27.08
N ILE A 370 4.17 16.73 -25.99
CA ILE A 370 2.72 16.55 -26.00
C ILE A 370 2.06 17.52 -25.03
N SER A 371 0.93 18.09 -25.44
CA SER A 371 0.07 18.93 -24.59
C SER A 371 -1.38 18.50 -24.73
N PHE A 372 -2.10 18.43 -23.61
CA PHE A 372 -3.51 18.05 -23.58
C PHE A 372 -4.23 18.62 -22.34
N HIS A 373 -5.55 18.59 -22.37
CA HIS A 373 -6.42 19.02 -21.28
C HIS A 373 -6.93 17.81 -20.49
N VAL A 374 -6.99 17.93 -19.16
CA VAL A 374 -7.59 16.92 -18.28
C VAL A 374 -8.66 17.59 -17.43
N HIS A 375 -9.88 17.05 -17.46
CA HIS A 375 -10.97 17.52 -16.61
C HIS A 375 -10.69 17.27 -15.12
N GLY A 376 -11.20 18.13 -14.25
CA GLY A 376 -11.03 17.98 -12.80
C GLY A 376 -11.44 16.59 -12.31
N ASN A 377 -10.58 15.98 -11.50
CA ASN A 377 -10.73 14.63 -10.94
C ASN A 377 -10.63 13.49 -11.97
N SER A 378 -10.15 13.78 -13.19
CA SER A 378 -9.92 12.82 -14.26
C SER A 378 -8.42 12.52 -14.45
N ALA A 379 -8.12 11.74 -15.47
CA ALA A 379 -6.78 11.47 -15.96
C ALA A 379 -6.77 11.54 -17.49
N GLY A 380 -5.65 11.97 -18.08
CA GLY A 380 -5.31 11.74 -19.48
C GLY A 380 -4.18 10.74 -19.55
N ILE A 381 -4.37 9.63 -20.26
CA ILE A 381 -3.41 8.53 -20.32
C ILE A 381 -3.11 8.23 -21.79
N TYR A 382 -2.14 8.95 -22.32
CA TYR A 382 -1.74 8.92 -23.72
C TYR A 382 -0.71 7.81 -23.96
N VAL A 383 -1.10 6.76 -24.67
CA VAL A 383 -0.25 5.60 -24.94
C VAL A 383 0.29 5.66 -26.37
N LEU A 384 1.61 5.59 -26.53
CA LEU A 384 2.28 5.58 -27.82
C LEU A 384 1.91 4.32 -28.60
N ASN A 385 1.30 4.49 -29.77
CA ASN A 385 0.77 3.42 -30.61
C ASN A 385 -0.14 2.44 -29.84
N GLY A 386 -0.76 2.91 -28.76
CA GLY A 386 -1.57 2.10 -27.87
C GLY A 386 -3.00 1.89 -28.36
N PRO A 387 -3.84 1.23 -27.54
CA PRO A 387 -5.26 1.08 -27.84
C PRO A 387 -5.97 2.44 -27.87
N SER A 388 -7.17 2.46 -28.45
CA SER A 388 -8.11 3.58 -28.27
C SER A 388 -8.72 3.54 -26.86
N LYS A 389 -9.82 4.27 -26.65
CA LYS A 389 -10.59 4.32 -25.41
C LYS A 389 -10.84 2.92 -24.81
N VAL A 390 -10.57 2.79 -23.52
CA VAL A 390 -10.81 1.58 -22.73
C VAL A 390 -11.96 1.80 -21.76
N GLY A 391 -12.93 0.88 -21.78
CA GLY A 391 -14.13 0.94 -20.94
C GLY A 391 -15.13 2.02 -21.38
N VAL A 392 -16.08 2.31 -20.50
CA VAL A 392 -17.16 3.28 -20.71
C VAL A 392 -16.99 4.47 -19.78
N ASP A 393 -17.45 5.66 -20.18
CA ASP A 393 -17.34 6.85 -19.33
C ASP A 393 -18.13 6.69 -18.04
N GLY A 394 -17.50 7.16 -16.96
CA GLY A 394 -18.12 7.27 -15.65
C GLY A 394 -18.16 8.73 -15.20
N MET A 395 -18.30 8.92 -13.89
CA MET A 395 -18.37 10.26 -13.31
C MET A 395 -17.03 11.02 -13.33
N TYR A 396 -15.88 10.33 -13.41
CA TYR A 396 -14.57 10.95 -13.20
C TYR A 396 -13.64 10.79 -14.40
N LEU A 397 -13.37 9.55 -14.84
CA LEU A 397 -12.66 9.28 -16.10
C LEU A 397 -13.58 9.63 -17.28
N ARG A 398 -13.40 10.80 -17.88
CA ARG A 398 -14.13 11.33 -19.04
C ARG A 398 -13.32 12.35 -19.81
#